data_AF-A0A9X3KWS2-F1
#
_entry.id   AF-A0A9X3KWS2-F1
#
_cell.length_a   1.000
_cell.length_b   1.000
_cell.length_c   1.000
_cell.angle_alpha   90.00
_cell.angle_beta   90.00
_cell.angle_gamma   90.00
#
_symmetry.space_group_name_H-M   'P 1'
#
loop_
_entity.id
_entity.type
_entity.pdbx_description
1 polymer ?
#
loop_
_entity_poly.entity_id
_entity_poly.type
_entity_poly.pdbx_seq_one_letter_code
_entity_poly.pdbx_strand_id
1 'polypeptide(L)'
;MQFEVTRLRRTLMPLSLACVTLLSACGGSDDDDEAPAVTPPPVVTDPTPPVRTGAWSAGDLHVHTIQSDDAQTTLESVLDQAFDRYKLDWAALSNHLRMSGRDHTGLAIPGGSIPFSTGMARYEVPFIKQAQAAGRYAGKIIFSSFEWDMPTHDHVNIGIGTDDPMSEKSLRAVAEFEYLYTNKAANLFDPQLVSDLAGQARAYTTHADSLTALKWLRDRHPDSYMLLNHPSRYAGKYTIGQLREMHDLAPSIFFAIEGMVGNQMEPDRGGYAEAYTADKLPNRTYGGVDYLVAKLGGTWDALLGEGRRIWTVADSDFHFRVNATGQYSSGYAPGEYAKTYVWKDGKDMAAVVAGLKSGRLFGVFGDLIDALEFQARGASGTAQMGGELVAAKGEQVEVTIRFRSPGSNHYEYPIESGNPTYVKPTVHHVDLIVGDVGARAAAGTPAYDNATNPSTRVLGRYTSKDWTVDQDGYSVIKVKLTADKSQYLRLRGTNLAPDVAGETANGEPLADAKIDLADNAARFNAINARNYNDLWFYSNPVFVTVKQ
;
A
#
# COMPACT_ATOMS: atom_id res chain seq x y z
N MET A 1 17.82 44.87 52.51
CA MET A 1 18.65 43.68 52.82
C MET A 1 19.09 43.11 51.48
N GLN A 2 20.20 43.61 50.92
CA GLN A 2 21.57 43.01 50.91
C GLN A 2 21.61 41.66 50.16
N PHE A 3 22.50 41.35 49.22
CA PHE A 3 23.50 42.03 48.37
C PHE A 3 23.91 40.99 47.28
N GLU A 4 24.26 41.42 46.08
CA GLU A 4 25.02 40.63 45.08
C GLU A 4 26.47 40.34 45.54
N VAL A 5 27.11 39.25 45.06
CA VAL A 5 28.54 39.19 44.64
C VAL A 5 28.82 38.03 43.64
N THR A 6 29.11 38.40 42.38
CA THR A 6 30.17 37.98 41.43
C THR A 6 30.86 36.59 41.47
N ARG A 7 31.10 36.00 40.27
CA ARG A 7 32.47 35.74 39.71
C ARG A 7 32.50 35.25 38.24
N LEU A 8 33.32 35.94 37.44
CA LEU A 8 33.87 35.55 36.13
C LEU A 8 34.89 34.39 36.23
N ARG A 9 35.04 33.60 35.15
CA ARG A 9 36.36 33.20 34.61
C ARG A 9 36.29 32.80 33.12
N ARG A 10 37.16 33.47 32.34
CA ARG A 10 37.55 33.22 30.94
C ARG A 10 38.56 32.07 30.86
N THR A 11 38.64 31.41 29.69
CA THR A 11 39.83 30.91 28.91
C THR A 11 39.39 29.71 28.06
N LEU A 12 39.83 29.39 26.83
CA LEU A 12 40.82 29.89 25.88
C LEU A 12 40.54 29.14 24.55
N MET A 13 40.50 29.83 23.41
CA MET A 13 40.72 29.24 22.08
C MET A 13 42.21 28.91 21.91
N PRO A 14 42.56 28.00 20.98
CA PRO A 14 43.68 28.26 20.09
C PRO A 14 43.25 28.25 18.62
N LEU A 15 43.49 29.39 17.97
CA LEU A 15 43.75 29.50 16.54
C LEU A 15 45.16 28.97 16.25
N SER A 16 45.34 28.28 15.14
CA SER A 16 46.63 28.17 14.45
C SER A 16 46.45 28.51 12.97
N LEU A 17 46.82 29.76 12.64
CA LEU A 17 47.41 30.24 11.38
C LEU A 17 48.71 29.44 11.10
N ALA A 18 49.32 29.28 9.93
CA ALA A 18 49.31 29.84 8.57
C ALA A 18 50.01 28.73 7.69
N CYS A 19 50.22 28.77 6.38
CA CYS A 19 50.61 29.86 5.50
C CYS A 19 50.61 29.37 4.03
N VAL A 20 50.51 30.34 3.14
CA VAL A 20 50.41 30.29 1.67
C VAL A 20 51.70 29.86 0.98
N THR A 21 51.60 29.13 -0.13
CA THR A 21 52.43 29.36 -1.34
C THR A 21 51.64 29.05 -2.61
N LEU A 22 51.54 30.05 -3.49
CA LEU A 22 51.14 29.97 -4.90
C LEU A 22 52.33 29.51 -5.76
N LEU A 23 52.06 28.69 -6.78
CA LEU A 23 52.71 28.79 -8.09
C LEU A 23 51.92 27.98 -9.14
N SER A 24 51.68 28.64 -10.27
CA SER A 24 51.00 28.14 -11.48
C SER A 24 51.94 27.33 -12.36
N ALA A 25 51.41 26.34 -13.12
CA ALA A 25 51.46 26.26 -14.59
C ALA A 25 51.18 24.84 -15.15
N CYS A 26 50.27 24.80 -16.13
CA CYS A 26 50.25 24.02 -17.37
C CYS A 26 50.33 22.47 -17.38
N GLY A 27 49.24 21.87 -17.89
CA GLY A 27 49.30 20.92 -19.01
C GLY A 27 49.28 19.43 -18.67
N GLY A 28 48.31 18.70 -19.24
CA GLY A 28 48.32 17.24 -19.28
C GLY A 28 46.92 16.67 -19.24
N SER A 29 46.35 16.42 -20.41
CA SER A 29 45.31 15.43 -20.64
C SER A 29 45.73 14.08 -20.06
N ASP A 30 44.84 13.38 -19.35
CA ASP A 30 44.71 11.93 -19.43
C ASP A 30 43.33 11.53 -18.87
N ASP A 31 42.63 10.73 -19.68
CA ASP A 31 41.38 10.07 -19.37
C ASP A 31 41.63 8.99 -18.31
N ASP A 32 41.10 9.17 -17.10
CA ASP A 32 40.98 8.09 -16.12
C ASP A 32 39.50 7.83 -15.85
N ASP A 33 39.06 6.64 -16.28
CA ASP A 33 37.78 6.03 -16.00
C ASP A 33 37.53 5.98 -14.47
N GLU A 34 36.77 6.95 -13.96
CA GLU A 34 36.27 6.92 -12.59
C GLU A 34 35.19 5.82 -12.51
N ALA A 35 35.59 4.64 -12.01
CA ALA A 35 34.65 3.59 -11.63
C ALA A 35 33.57 4.17 -10.70
N PRO A 36 32.28 3.85 -10.91
CA PRO A 36 31.20 4.44 -10.12
C PRO A 36 31.44 4.16 -8.63
N ALA A 37 31.43 5.22 -7.83
CA ALA A 37 31.56 5.15 -6.39
C ALA A 37 30.53 4.15 -5.84
N VAL A 38 31.03 3.06 -5.26
CA VAL A 38 30.20 2.07 -4.55
C VAL A 38 29.54 2.81 -3.39
N THR A 39 28.26 3.12 -3.52
CA THR A 39 27.43 3.63 -2.42
C THR A 39 27.56 2.67 -1.23
N PRO A 40 27.78 3.17 0.01
CA PRO A 40 27.80 2.32 1.18
C PRO A 40 26.50 1.49 1.23
N PRO A 41 26.54 0.25 1.73
CA PRO A 41 25.33 -0.54 1.88
C PRO A 41 24.30 0.28 2.69
N PRO A 42 23.02 0.28 2.28
CA PRO A 42 21.99 1.06 2.94
C PRO A 42 21.97 0.71 4.43
N VAL A 43 21.94 1.74 5.27
CA VAL A 43 21.77 1.57 6.71
C VAL A 43 20.45 0.84 6.91
N VAL A 44 20.50 -0.35 7.51
CA VAL A 44 19.30 -1.07 7.96
C VAL A 44 18.65 -0.18 9.01
N THR A 45 17.64 0.58 8.62
CA THR A 45 16.85 1.34 9.58
C THR A 45 16.09 0.37 10.45
N ASP A 46 16.05 0.65 11.75
CA ASP A 46 15.24 -0.12 12.68
C ASP A 46 13.77 -0.18 12.20
N PRO A 47 13.08 -1.32 12.38
CA PRO A 47 11.66 -1.43 12.07
C PRO A 47 10.87 -0.29 12.74
N THR A 48 9.86 0.24 12.05
CA THR A 48 8.93 1.20 12.66
C THR A 48 8.36 0.61 13.95
N PRO A 49 8.40 1.33 15.08
CA PRO A 49 7.87 0.81 16.34
C PRO A 49 6.40 0.37 16.20
N PRO A 50 5.99 -0.72 16.85
CA PRO A 50 4.60 -1.16 16.80
C PRO A 50 3.68 -0.14 17.47
N VAL A 51 2.49 0.06 16.89
CA VAL A 51 1.41 0.84 17.50
C VAL A 51 0.72 -0.02 18.57
N ARG A 52 1.05 0.23 19.85
CA ARG A 52 0.66 -0.62 20.99
C ARG A 52 -0.78 -0.41 21.46
N THR A 53 -1.19 0.85 21.57
CA THR A 53 -2.55 1.31 21.92
C THR A 53 -3.32 1.63 20.65
N GLY A 54 -4.65 1.83 20.71
CA GLY A 54 -5.45 2.23 19.56
C GLY A 54 -6.71 1.39 19.35
N ALA A 55 -7.24 1.44 18.13
CA ALA A 55 -8.39 0.66 17.68
C ALA A 55 -8.26 0.32 16.19
N TRP A 56 -8.99 -0.72 15.78
CA TRP A 56 -9.20 -1.01 14.36
C TRP A 56 -9.98 0.11 13.68
N SER A 57 -9.56 0.44 12.46
CA SER A 57 -10.26 1.35 11.57
C SER A 57 -10.18 0.83 10.14
N ALA A 58 -11.27 0.97 9.38
CA ALA A 58 -11.34 0.51 8.00
C ALA A 58 -11.15 1.67 7.02
N GLY A 59 -10.45 1.43 5.93
CA GLY A 59 -10.30 2.43 4.88
C GLY A 59 -9.75 1.88 3.57
N ASP A 60 -9.41 2.82 2.69
CA ASP A 60 -9.00 2.60 1.30
C ASP A 60 -7.97 3.66 0.91
N LEU A 61 -6.86 3.25 0.32
CA LEU A 61 -5.74 4.09 -0.10
C LEU A 61 -5.74 4.41 -1.60
N HIS A 62 -6.63 3.80 -2.40
CA HIS A 62 -6.62 3.89 -3.85
C HIS A 62 -8.02 4.17 -4.39
N VAL A 63 -8.36 5.45 -4.57
CA VAL A 63 -9.70 5.90 -4.95
C VAL A 63 -9.63 7.05 -5.94
N HIS A 64 -10.29 6.90 -7.08
CA HIS A 64 -10.33 7.92 -8.13
C HIS A 64 -11.67 8.66 -8.12
N THR A 65 -11.62 9.92 -8.53
CA THR A 65 -12.79 10.77 -8.73
C THR A 65 -12.79 11.28 -10.16
N ILE A 66 -13.88 11.93 -10.57
CA ILE A 66 -14.05 12.48 -11.92
C ILE A 66 -12.94 13.47 -12.38
N GLN A 67 -12.06 13.89 -11.46
CA GLN A 67 -10.85 14.67 -11.78
C GLN A 67 -9.74 13.83 -12.45
N SER A 68 -9.77 12.50 -12.31
CA SER A 68 -9.09 11.56 -13.22
C SER A 68 -9.92 11.40 -14.50
N ASP A 69 -9.27 11.41 -15.66
CA ASP A 69 -9.97 11.39 -16.96
C ASP A 69 -10.73 10.08 -17.22
N ASP A 70 -10.23 8.96 -16.70
CA ASP A 70 -10.79 7.60 -16.77
C ASP A 70 -11.83 7.30 -15.69
N ALA A 71 -11.97 8.15 -14.67
CA ALA A 71 -13.00 8.01 -13.66
C ALA A 71 -14.27 8.80 -14.01
N GLN A 72 -15.41 8.35 -13.49
CA GLN A 72 -16.73 8.85 -13.90
C GLN A 72 -17.63 9.24 -12.73
N THR A 73 -17.11 9.25 -11.50
CA THR A 73 -17.89 9.52 -10.29
C THR A 73 -17.41 10.82 -9.63
N THR A 74 -18.33 11.73 -9.31
CA THR A 74 -17.97 13.02 -8.68
C THR A 74 -17.33 12.82 -7.31
N LEU A 75 -16.50 13.78 -6.88
CA LEU A 75 -15.86 13.74 -5.57
C LEU A 75 -16.87 13.53 -4.44
N GLU A 76 -17.96 14.30 -4.45
CA GLU A 76 -19.03 14.16 -3.45
C GLU A 76 -19.62 12.75 -3.42
N SER A 77 -19.95 12.19 -4.58
CA SER A 77 -20.55 10.86 -4.67
C SER A 77 -19.57 9.75 -4.23
N VAL A 78 -18.27 9.91 -4.49
CA VAL A 78 -17.24 9.01 -3.97
C VAL A 78 -17.21 9.04 -2.44
N LEU A 79 -17.18 10.23 -1.84
CA LEU A 79 -17.12 10.39 -0.38
C LEU A 79 -18.42 9.91 0.31
N ASP A 80 -19.59 10.15 -0.30
CA ASP A 80 -20.87 9.62 0.18
C ASP A 80 -20.90 8.10 0.15
N GLN A 81 -20.36 7.48 -0.91
CA GLN A 81 -20.23 6.03 -0.97
C GLN A 81 -19.29 5.52 0.11
N ALA A 82 -18.08 6.07 0.22
CA ALA A 82 -17.08 5.66 1.19
C ALA A 82 -17.59 5.75 2.63
N PHE A 83 -18.15 6.89 3.02
CA PHE A 83 -18.42 7.21 4.42
C PHE A 83 -19.88 7.01 4.84
N ASP A 84 -20.83 7.38 3.99
CA ASP A 84 -22.25 7.31 4.33
C ASP A 84 -22.86 5.97 3.94
N ARG A 85 -22.45 5.35 2.83
CA ARG A 85 -22.96 4.04 2.42
C ARG A 85 -22.15 2.89 3.03
N TYR A 86 -20.84 2.85 2.79
CA TYR A 86 -19.97 1.71 3.14
C TYR A 86 -19.17 1.90 4.44
N LYS A 87 -19.37 3.03 5.11
CA LYS A 87 -18.96 3.28 6.50
C LYS A 87 -17.46 3.14 6.76
N LEU A 88 -16.61 3.41 5.76
CA LEU A 88 -15.17 3.55 5.98
C LEU A 88 -14.89 4.61 7.06
N ASP A 89 -13.80 4.48 7.79
CA ASP A 89 -13.33 5.47 8.77
C ASP A 89 -12.39 6.49 8.14
N TRP A 90 -11.70 6.08 7.08
CA TRP A 90 -10.76 6.92 6.36
C TRP A 90 -10.69 6.52 4.88
N ALA A 91 -10.36 7.47 4.02
CA ALA A 91 -10.07 7.21 2.61
C ALA A 91 -9.00 8.19 2.11
N ALA A 92 -8.07 7.68 1.29
CA ALA A 92 -7.17 8.51 0.50
C ALA A 92 -7.66 8.56 -0.95
N LEU A 93 -7.94 9.76 -1.43
CA LEU A 93 -8.21 10.01 -2.85
C LEU A 93 -6.87 10.02 -3.57
N SER A 94 -6.76 9.32 -4.68
CA SER A 94 -5.50 9.09 -5.40
C SER A 94 -5.68 9.30 -6.90
N ASN A 95 -6.37 10.36 -7.32
CA ASN A 95 -6.51 10.67 -8.74
C ASN A 95 -5.13 10.65 -9.42
N HIS A 96 -5.11 10.28 -10.70
CA HIS A 96 -3.86 10.22 -11.45
C HIS A 96 -3.18 11.60 -11.45
N LEU A 97 -1.85 11.61 -11.28
CA LEU A 97 -0.99 12.79 -11.41
C LEU A 97 -0.80 13.20 -12.89
N ARG A 98 -1.92 13.23 -13.62
CA ARG A 98 -2.07 13.53 -15.03
C ARG A 98 -2.64 14.95 -15.18
N MET A 99 -3.12 15.28 -16.38
CA MET A 99 -3.87 16.51 -16.59
C MET A 99 -5.33 16.25 -16.19
N SER A 100 -5.97 17.18 -15.49
CA SER A 100 -7.40 17.12 -15.19
C SER A 100 -8.15 18.06 -16.12
N GLY A 101 -9.05 17.52 -16.95
CA GLY A 101 -9.95 18.32 -17.79
C GLY A 101 -11.22 18.79 -17.08
N ARG A 102 -11.52 18.23 -15.91
CA ARG A 102 -12.76 18.43 -15.15
C ARG A 102 -12.47 18.83 -13.70
N ASP A 103 -13.36 19.62 -13.13
CA ASP A 103 -13.38 19.92 -11.70
C ASP A 103 -14.00 18.76 -10.89
N HIS A 104 -14.04 18.91 -9.56
CA HIS A 104 -14.59 17.92 -8.62
C HIS A 104 -16.07 17.52 -8.85
N THR A 105 -16.82 18.34 -9.61
CA THR A 105 -18.23 18.09 -9.97
C THR A 105 -18.39 17.44 -11.35
N GLY A 106 -17.30 17.36 -12.13
CA GLY A 106 -17.31 16.86 -13.51
C GLY A 106 -17.48 17.94 -14.57
N LEU A 107 -17.56 19.22 -14.19
CA LEU A 107 -17.63 20.31 -15.16
C LEU A 107 -16.26 20.56 -15.80
N ALA A 108 -16.25 20.86 -17.09
CA ALA A 108 -15.03 21.19 -17.80
C ALA A 108 -14.37 22.43 -17.21
N ILE A 109 -13.06 22.37 -16.97
CA ILE A 109 -12.30 23.48 -16.39
C ILE A 109 -12.17 24.61 -17.42
N PRO A 110 -12.58 25.85 -17.10
CA PRO A 110 -12.40 26.99 -17.99
C PRO A 110 -10.92 27.20 -18.35
N GLY A 111 -10.62 27.31 -19.64
CA GLY A 111 -9.25 27.44 -20.14
C GLY A 111 -8.55 26.12 -20.47
N GLY A 112 -9.21 24.97 -20.26
CA GLY A 112 -8.70 23.65 -20.63
C GLY A 112 -8.07 22.89 -19.45
N SER A 113 -7.48 21.73 -19.74
CA SER A 113 -6.93 20.86 -18.72
C SER A 113 -5.75 21.47 -17.99
N ILE A 114 -5.66 21.23 -16.68
CA ILE A 114 -4.60 21.74 -15.79
C ILE A 114 -3.85 20.57 -15.12
N PRO A 115 -2.62 20.77 -14.61
CA PRO A 115 -1.95 19.75 -13.80
C PRO A 115 -2.80 19.34 -12.59
N PHE A 116 -2.74 18.07 -12.19
CA PHE A 116 -3.61 17.58 -11.12
C PHE A 116 -3.31 18.28 -9.79
N SER A 117 -2.06 18.63 -9.45
CA SER A 117 -1.77 19.41 -8.23
C SER A 117 -2.54 20.74 -8.17
N THR A 118 -2.75 21.37 -9.33
CA THR A 118 -3.55 22.60 -9.44
C THR A 118 -5.03 22.30 -9.28
N GLY A 119 -5.53 21.21 -9.87
CA GLY A 119 -6.91 20.75 -9.71
C GLY A 119 -7.22 20.37 -8.25
N MET A 120 -6.31 19.65 -7.60
CA MET A 120 -6.35 19.29 -6.18
C MET A 120 -6.49 20.54 -5.30
N ALA A 121 -5.62 21.53 -5.49
CA ALA A 121 -5.61 22.75 -4.68
C ALA A 121 -6.82 23.67 -4.94
N ARG A 122 -7.34 23.71 -6.18
CA ARG A 122 -8.46 24.60 -6.56
C ARG A 122 -9.84 24.01 -6.31
N TYR A 123 -10.00 22.70 -6.39
CA TYR A 123 -11.31 22.04 -6.42
C TYR A 123 -11.45 20.97 -5.34
N GLU A 124 -10.58 19.96 -5.31
CA GLU A 124 -10.72 18.81 -4.42
C GLU A 124 -10.60 19.20 -2.94
N VAL A 125 -9.48 19.81 -2.55
CA VAL A 125 -9.21 20.17 -1.15
C VAL A 125 -10.19 21.22 -0.62
N PRO A 126 -10.52 22.31 -1.37
CA PRO A 126 -11.54 23.25 -0.92
C PRO A 126 -12.90 22.61 -0.70
N PHE A 127 -13.34 21.71 -1.58
CA PHE A 127 -14.60 20.99 -1.40
C PHE A 127 -14.57 20.13 -0.13
N ILE A 128 -13.50 19.34 0.08
CA ILE A 128 -13.36 18.49 1.28
C ILE A 128 -13.46 19.34 2.55
N LYS A 129 -12.70 20.44 2.62
CA LYS A 129 -12.70 21.34 3.78
C LYS A 129 -14.08 21.97 4.00
N GLN A 130 -14.76 22.40 2.93
CA GLN A 130 -16.11 22.96 3.01
C GLN A 130 -17.12 21.93 3.50
N ALA A 131 -17.09 20.70 2.97
CA ALA A 131 -17.98 19.62 3.36
C ALA A 131 -17.80 19.27 4.85
N GLN A 132 -16.54 19.15 5.32
CA GLN A 132 -16.24 18.90 6.73
C GLN A 132 -16.65 20.07 7.63
N ALA A 133 -16.43 21.32 7.21
CA ALA A 133 -16.89 22.51 7.95
C ALA A 133 -18.42 22.59 8.05
N ALA A 134 -19.13 22.07 7.04
CA ALA A 134 -20.60 21.93 7.05
C ALA A 134 -21.09 20.71 7.87
N GLY A 135 -20.19 19.95 8.49
CA GLY A 135 -20.51 18.80 9.34
C GLY A 135 -20.69 17.48 8.58
N ARG A 136 -20.43 17.42 7.27
CA ARG A 136 -20.41 16.16 6.52
C ARG A 136 -19.18 15.34 6.90
N TYR A 137 -19.33 14.02 6.87
CA TYR A 137 -18.26 13.07 7.17
C TYR A 137 -17.60 13.31 8.54
N ALA A 138 -18.40 13.74 9.53
CA ALA A 138 -17.90 14.05 10.88
C ALA A 138 -17.15 12.85 11.49
N GLY A 139 -15.91 13.08 11.93
CA GLY A 139 -15.04 12.05 12.51
C GLY A 139 -14.36 11.12 11.50
N LYS A 140 -14.57 11.32 10.18
CA LYS A 140 -13.88 10.60 9.11
C LYS A 140 -12.60 11.31 8.70
N ILE A 141 -11.60 10.54 8.29
CA ILE A 141 -10.32 11.08 7.80
C ILE A 141 -10.36 11.04 6.27
N ILE A 142 -10.25 12.21 5.66
CA ILE A 142 -10.18 12.35 4.20
C ILE A 142 -8.80 12.88 3.88
N PHE A 143 -8.08 12.19 3.00
CA PHE A 143 -6.76 12.59 2.58
C PHE A 143 -6.69 12.68 1.06
N SER A 144 -6.04 13.73 0.55
CA SER A 144 -5.78 13.90 -0.88
C SER A 144 -4.35 13.50 -1.16
N SER A 145 -4.20 12.44 -1.93
CA SER A 145 -2.96 11.84 -2.43
C SER A 145 -3.03 11.81 -3.96
N PHE A 146 -2.11 11.10 -4.63
CA PHE A 146 -2.15 10.96 -6.07
C PHE A 146 -1.53 9.64 -6.54
N GLU A 147 -2.04 9.11 -7.64
CA GLU A 147 -1.43 7.97 -8.35
C GLU A 147 -0.44 8.48 -9.40
N TRP A 148 0.84 8.15 -9.25
CA TRP A 148 1.89 8.58 -10.15
C TRP A 148 2.21 7.52 -11.20
N ASP A 149 2.21 7.92 -12.48
CA ASP A 149 2.82 7.17 -13.59
C ASP A 149 4.35 7.09 -13.34
N MET A 150 4.78 6.03 -12.67
CA MET A 150 6.16 5.89 -12.22
C MET A 150 7.07 5.54 -13.42
N PRO A 151 8.13 6.32 -13.70
CA PRO A 151 8.99 6.10 -14.87
C PRO A 151 9.49 4.66 -15.01
N THR A 152 9.33 4.08 -16.20
CA THR A 152 9.63 2.68 -16.56
C THR A 152 8.83 1.59 -15.84
N HIS A 153 8.08 1.96 -14.80
CA HIS A 153 7.23 1.09 -14.01
C HIS A 153 5.78 1.22 -14.45
N ASP A 154 4.86 0.87 -13.55
CA ASP A 154 3.43 1.12 -13.71
C ASP A 154 3.02 2.28 -12.78
N HIS A 155 2.24 2.01 -11.74
CA HIS A 155 1.77 3.05 -10.82
C HIS A 155 2.17 2.84 -9.37
N VAL A 156 2.25 3.98 -8.66
CA VAL A 156 2.34 4.04 -7.20
C VAL A 156 1.45 5.16 -6.66
N ASN A 157 0.78 4.93 -5.53
CA ASN A 157 0.11 6.01 -4.80
C ASN A 157 1.09 6.70 -3.86
N ILE A 158 1.11 8.03 -3.89
CA ILE A 158 1.97 8.86 -3.04
C ILE A 158 1.11 9.82 -2.24
N GLY A 159 1.26 9.74 -0.92
CA GLY A 159 0.74 10.74 0.00
C GLY A 159 1.88 11.60 0.55
N ILE A 160 1.74 12.92 0.46
CA ILE A 160 2.73 13.89 0.99
C ILE A 160 2.07 14.74 2.07
N GLY A 161 2.75 14.96 3.18
CA GLY A 161 2.26 15.88 4.21
C GLY A 161 1.32 15.23 5.22
N THR A 162 1.54 13.98 5.61
CA THR A 162 0.60 13.24 6.46
C THR A 162 0.44 13.83 7.86
N ASP A 163 1.45 14.59 8.31
CA ASP A 163 1.47 15.29 9.60
C ASP A 163 0.69 16.62 9.56
N ASP A 164 0.50 17.20 8.36
CA ASP A 164 -0.28 18.43 8.12
C ASP A 164 -1.07 18.31 6.80
N PRO A 165 -2.06 17.41 6.75
CA PRO A 165 -2.69 16.98 5.51
C PRO A 165 -3.45 18.13 4.83
N MET A 166 -3.27 18.25 3.51
CA MET A 166 -3.98 19.23 2.66
C MET A 166 -3.75 20.70 3.09
N SER A 167 -2.66 21.00 3.79
CA SER A 167 -2.23 22.37 4.06
C SER A 167 -1.59 23.02 2.84
N GLU A 168 -1.39 24.34 2.87
CA GLU A 168 -0.71 25.05 1.78
C GLU A 168 0.69 24.49 1.52
N LYS A 169 1.41 24.09 2.57
CA LYS A 169 2.74 23.48 2.48
C LYS A 169 2.67 22.11 1.80
N SER A 170 1.71 21.27 2.18
CA SER A 170 1.55 19.94 1.60
C SER A 170 1.10 20.01 0.13
N LEU A 171 0.16 20.91 -0.19
CA LEU A 171 -0.26 21.16 -1.58
C LEU A 171 0.87 21.71 -2.45
N ARG A 172 1.71 22.59 -1.89
CA ARG A 172 2.92 23.07 -2.55
C ARG A 172 3.86 21.91 -2.85
N ALA A 173 4.10 21.01 -1.89
CA ALA A 173 4.96 19.84 -2.09
C ALA A 173 4.45 18.89 -3.20
N VAL A 174 3.13 18.68 -3.30
CA VAL A 174 2.53 17.92 -4.41
C VAL A 174 2.81 18.59 -5.76
N ALA A 175 2.68 19.92 -5.85
CA ALA A 175 2.99 20.66 -7.07
C ALA A 175 4.49 20.64 -7.42
N GLU A 176 5.37 20.70 -6.42
CA GLU A 176 6.82 20.53 -6.62
C GLU A 176 7.16 19.13 -7.13
N PHE A 177 6.55 18.08 -6.56
CA PHE A 177 6.71 16.71 -7.01
C PHE A 177 6.24 16.55 -8.46
N GLU A 178 5.04 17.03 -8.79
CA GLU A 178 4.49 16.95 -10.15
C GLU A 178 5.38 17.69 -11.16
N TYR A 179 5.93 18.84 -10.81
CA TYR A 179 6.85 19.57 -11.68
C TYR A 179 8.17 18.82 -11.87
N LEU A 180 8.80 18.34 -10.80
CA LEU A 180 10.13 17.71 -10.86
C LEU A 180 10.10 16.32 -11.51
N TYR A 181 9.05 15.53 -11.26
CA TYR A 181 9.02 14.09 -11.52
C TYR A 181 7.97 13.66 -12.55
N THR A 182 7.41 14.60 -13.31
CA THR A 182 6.62 14.30 -14.52
C THR A 182 7.18 15.04 -15.73
N ASN A 183 6.75 14.66 -16.93
CA ASN A 183 7.18 15.29 -18.19
C ASN A 183 6.38 16.57 -18.57
N LYS A 184 5.55 17.10 -17.67
CA LYS A 184 4.66 18.24 -17.97
C LYS A 184 5.45 19.52 -18.31
N ALA A 185 4.94 20.35 -19.21
CA ALA A 185 5.61 21.59 -19.59
C ALA A 185 5.57 22.63 -18.46
N ALA A 186 6.65 23.41 -18.30
CA ALA A 186 6.77 24.38 -17.20
C ALA A 186 5.70 25.49 -17.23
N ASN A 187 5.21 25.86 -18.41
CA ASN A 187 4.15 26.86 -18.57
C ASN A 187 2.77 26.41 -18.05
N LEU A 188 2.62 25.15 -17.65
CA LEU A 188 1.40 24.64 -17.03
C LEU A 188 1.35 24.88 -15.51
N PHE A 189 2.47 25.29 -14.91
CA PHE A 189 2.61 25.48 -13.47
C PHE A 189 2.66 26.96 -13.09
N ASP A 190 2.50 27.23 -11.80
CA ASP A 190 2.70 28.56 -11.23
C ASP A 190 4.11 29.09 -11.55
N PRO A 191 4.26 30.28 -12.14
CA PRO A 191 5.57 30.82 -12.50
C PRO A 191 6.53 31.00 -11.32
N GLN A 192 6.02 31.30 -10.13
CA GLN A 192 6.85 31.40 -8.92
C GLN A 192 7.36 30.02 -8.51
N LEU A 193 6.51 28.98 -8.58
CA LEU A 193 6.96 27.59 -8.34
C LEU A 193 8.09 27.19 -9.28
N VAL A 194 7.94 27.47 -10.58
CA VAL A 194 8.97 27.20 -11.58
C VAL A 194 10.25 27.98 -11.29
N SER A 195 10.13 29.24 -10.88
CA SER A 195 11.28 30.07 -10.50
C SER A 195 12.00 29.56 -9.26
N ASP A 196 11.27 29.11 -8.23
CA ASP A 196 11.83 28.62 -6.97
C ASP A 196 12.60 27.30 -7.16
N LEU A 197 12.19 26.50 -8.15
CA LEU A 197 12.82 25.24 -8.53
C LEU A 197 13.83 25.40 -9.67
N ALA A 198 14.11 26.64 -10.11
CA ALA A 198 15.07 26.90 -11.18
C ALA A 198 16.46 26.33 -10.81
N GLY A 199 16.99 25.46 -11.66
CA GLY A 199 18.27 24.78 -11.45
C GLY A 199 18.17 23.40 -10.80
N GLN A 200 16.99 22.96 -10.35
CA GLN A 200 16.78 21.55 -9.99
C GLN A 200 16.55 20.72 -11.25
N ALA A 201 17.24 19.59 -11.35
CA ALA A 201 17.06 18.66 -12.47
C ALA A 201 15.69 17.97 -12.36
N ARG A 202 14.99 17.88 -13.49
CA ARG A 202 13.75 17.11 -13.61
C ARG A 202 14.09 15.66 -13.96
N ALA A 203 13.39 14.71 -13.35
CA ALA A 203 13.71 13.28 -13.42
C ALA A 203 12.42 12.47 -13.61
N TYR A 204 12.16 11.99 -14.83
CA TYR A 204 10.85 11.39 -15.16
C TYR A 204 10.91 10.29 -16.25
N THR A 205 12.10 9.76 -16.57
CA THR A 205 12.29 8.88 -17.74
C THR A 205 12.74 7.47 -17.36
N THR A 206 13.55 7.30 -16.33
CA THR A 206 14.24 6.04 -16.01
C THR A 206 13.90 5.50 -14.61
N HIS A 207 14.23 4.23 -14.33
CA HIS A 207 14.17 3.69 -12.97
C HIS A 207 14.96 4.54 -11.96
N ALA A 208 16.14 5.02 -12.33
CA ALA A 208 16.97 5.88 -11.47
C ALA A 208 16.29 7.23 -11.17
N ASP A 209 15.47 7.74 -12.09
CA ASP A 209 14.66 8.93 -11.84
C ASP A 209 13.58 8.66 -10.79
N SER A 210 12.98 7.47 -10.81
CA SER A 210 12.02 7.04 -9.79
C SER A 210 12.67 6.93 -8.40
N LEU A 211 13.90 6.43 -8.33
CA LEU A 211 14.69 6.45 -7.09
C LEU A 211 15.04 7.87 -6.64
N THR A 212 15.27 8.79 -7.59
CA THR A 212 15.50 10.21 -7.29
C THR A 212 14.26 10.84 -6.65
N ALA A 213 13.06 10.54 -7.17
CA ALA A 213 11.79 10.99 -6.59
C ALA A 213 11.56 10.41 -5.18
N LEU A 214 11.79 9.11 -4.99
CA LEU A 214 11.67 8.45 -3.68
C LEU A 214 12.68 9.01 -2.66
N LYS A 215 13.91 9.28 -3.09
CA LYS A 215 14.93 9.94 -2.27
C LYS A 215 14.51 11.36 -1.89
N TRP A 216 13.92 12.12 -2.82
CA TRP A 216 13.40 13.45 -2.54
C TRP A 216 12.30 13.41 -1.49
N LEU A 217 11.35 12.47 -1.59
CA LEU A 217 10.34 12.27 -0.56
C LEU A 217 10.99 11.97 0.80
N ARG A 218 11.95 11.04 0.85
CA ARG A 218 12.67 10.71 2.10
C ARG A 218 13.37 11.91 2.73
N ASP A 219 14.08 12.69 1.92
CA ASP A 219 14.94 13.75 2.42
C ASP A 219 14.17 15.06 2.72
N ARG A 220 13.06 15.33 2.01
CA ARG A 220 12.31 16.59 2.10
C ARG A 220 10.93 16.46 2.74
N HIS A 221 10.32 15.29 2.64
CA HIS A 221 8.95 15.00 3.09
C HIS A 221 8.85 13.62 3.76
N PRO A 222 9.60 13.37 4.86
CA PRO A 222 9.59 12.07 5.55
C PRO A 222 8.21 11.69 6.11
N ASP A 223 7.30 12.66 6.21
CA ASP A 223 5.86 12.53 6.45
C ASP A 223 5.08 12.13 5.18
N SER A 224 5.66 11.25 4.37
CA SER A 224 5.03 10.69 3.17
C SER A 224 4.85 9.17 3.28
N TYR A 225 4.07 8.62 2.35
CA TYR A 225 4.05 7.19 2.03
C TYR A 225 4.04 6.98 0.52
N MET A 226 4.48 5.79 0.09
CA MET A 226 4.41 5.29 -1.28
C MET A 226 3.87 3.86 -1.24
N LEU A 227 2.71 3.65 -1.87
CA LEU A 227 2.05 2.37 -2.04
C LEU A 227 2.34 1.86 -3.46
N LEU A 228 2.79 0.62 -3.59
CA LEU A 228 2.96 -0.04 -4.88
C LEU A 228 1.60 -0.54 -5.39
N ASN A 229 1.09 0.04 -6.47
CA ASN A 229 -0.23 -0.30 -7.00
C ASN A 229 -0.14 -1.46 -7.98
N HIS A 230 -1.15 -2.35 -7.97
CA HIS A 230 -1.41 -3.43 -8.95
C HIS A 230 -0.15 -3.96 -9.69
N PRO A 231 0.87 -4.45 -8.95
CA PRO A 231 2.25 -4.51 -9.45
C PRO A 231 2.47 -5.46 -10.63
N SER A 232 1.64 -6.51 -10.74
CA SER A 232 1.76 -7.48 -11.81
C SER A 232 0.78 -7.22 -12.96
N ARG A 233 0.12 -6.05 -13.03
CA ARG A 233 -0.85 -5.73 -14.10
C ARG A 233 -0.26 -5.84 -15.50
N TYR A 234 0.98 -5.37 -15.67
CA TYR A 234 1.74 -5.48 -16.92
C TYR A 234 3.05 -6.24 -16.76
N ALA A 235 3.47 -6.94 -17.81
CA ALA A 235 4.69 -7.72 -17.79
C ALA A 235 5.95 -6.83 -17.70
N GLY A 236 6.91 -7.23 -16.86
CA GLY A 236 8.24 -6.63 -16.82
C GLY A 236 8.31 -5.24 -16.17
N LYS A 237 7.27 -4.82 -15.44
CA LYS A 237 7.25 -3.51 -14.76
C LYS A 237 8.06 -3.45 -13.49
N TYR A 238 8.13 -4.53 -12.72
CA TYR A 238 8.90 -4.57 -11.48
C TYR A 238 9.70 -5.87 -11.40
N THR A 239 10.95 -5.76 -10.97
CA THR A 239 11.75 -6.91 -10.50
C THR A 239 11.83 -6.88 -8.98
N ILE A 240 12.06 -8.04 -8.35
CA ILE A 240 12.27 -8.06 -6.90
C ILE A 240 13.49 -7.23 -6.48
N GLY A 241 14.55 -7.16 -7.30
CA GLY A 241 15.71 -6.33 -7.03
C GLY A 241 15.36 -4.84 -6.92
N GLN A 242 14.47 -4.36 -7.80
CA GLN A 242 13.97 -2.98 -7.74
C GLN A 242 13.09 -2.73 -6.51
N LEU A 243 12.27 -3.71 -6.11
CA LEU A 243 11.49 -3.62 -4.86
C LEU A 243 12.38 -3.56 -3.62
N ARG A 244 13.44 -4.38 -3.59
CA ARG A 244 14.47 -4.35 -2.54
C ARG A 244 15.16 -2.98 -2.51
N GLU A 245 15.52 -2.44 -3.67
CA GLU A 245 16.22 -1.17 -3.81
C GLU A 245 15.37 0.01 -3.31
N MET A 246 14.10 0.09 -3.74
CA MET A 246 13.17 1.11 -3.27
C MET A 246 12.94 1.02 -1.75
N HIS A 247 12.69 -0.19 -1.24
CA HIS A 247 12.50 -0.40 0.19
C HIS A 247 13.76 -0.07 1.00
N ASP A 248 14.96 -0.40 0.51
CA ASP A 248 16.21 -0.05 1.22
C ASP A 248 16.50 1.45 1.15
N LEU A 249 16.11 2.12 0.07
CA LEU A 249 16.32 3.57 -0.09
C LEU A 249 15.48 4.38 0.90
N ALA A 250 14.22 4.01 1.10
CA ALA A 250 13.26 4.73 1.94
C ALA A 250 12.23 3.79 2.60
N PRO A 251 12.64 2.94 3.56
CA PRO A 251 11.77 1.91 4.16
C PRO A 251 10.60 2.48 4.97
N SER A 252 10.68 3.74 5.40
CA SER A 252 9.58 4.44 6.06
C SER A 252 8.61 5.10 5.08
N ILE A 253 8.82 5.01 3.76
CA ILE A 253 7.97 5.58 2.72
C ILE A 253 7.48 4.47 1.79
N PHE A 254 8.37 3.64 1.25
CA PHE A 254 8.02 2.48 0.42
C PHE A 254 7.94 1.21 1.28
N PHE A 255 6.75 0.95 1.82
CA PHE A 255 6.50 -0.17 2.75
C PHE A 255 5.18 -0.88 2.51
N ALA A 256 4.41 -0.51 1.49
CA ALA A 256 3.10 -1.10 1.23
C ALA A 256 2.97 -1.55 -0.23
N ILE A 257 2.29 -2.67 -0.43
CA ILE A 257 1.94 -3.28 -1.71
C ILE A 257 0.42 -3.43 -1.74
N GLU A 258 -0.21 -2.93 -2.78
CA GLU A 258 -1.60 -3.24 -3.11
C GLU A 258 -1.65 -4.70 -3.60
N GLY A 259 -1.64 -5.64 -2.64
CA GLY A 259 -1.68 -7.06 -2.94
C GLY A 259 -3.09 -7.53 -3.24
N MET A 260 -4.09 -6.96 -2.57
CA MET A 260 -5.50 -7.21 -2.84
C MET A 260 -6.02 -6.04 -3.67
N VAL A 261 -5.95 -6.18 -4.98
CA VAL A 261 -6.05 -5.06 -5.92
C VAL A 261 -7.47 -4.58 -6.14
N GLY A 262 -7.60 -3.31 -6.54
CA GLY A 262 -8.86 -2.74 -6.98
C GLY A 262 -9.35 -3.23 -8.35
N ASN A 263 -10.22 -2.45 -8.99
CA ASN A 263 -10.76 -2.73 -10.33
C ASN A 263 -11.36 -4.14 -10.51
N GLN A 264 -11.90 -4.69 -9.41
CA GLN A 264 -12.38 -6.07 -9.34
C GLN A 264 -13.60 -6.34 -10.24
N MET A 265 -14.30 -5.29 -10.70
CA MET A 265 -15.44 -5.39 -11.60
C MET A 265 -15.04 -5.45 -13.09
N GLU A 266 -13.75 -5.37 -13.42
CA GLU A 266 -13.29 -5.53 -14.80
C GLU A 266 -13.39 -7.00 -15.28
N PRO A 267 -13.64 -7.23 -16.59
CA PRO A 267 -13.64 -8.57 -17.19
C PRO A 267 -12.38 -9.37 -16.91
N ASP A 268 -11.23 -8.69 -16.94
CA ASP A 268 -9.87 -9.15 -16.64
C ASP A 268 -9.45 -8.79 -15.20
N ARG A 269 -10.41 -8.87 -14.27
CA ARG A 269 -10.32 -8.72 -12.80
C ARG A 269 -9.06 -7.97 -12.31
N GLY A 270 -9.21 -6.66 -12.14
CA GLY A 270 -8.13 -5.74 -11.75
C GLY A 270 -7.37 -5.11 -12.92
N GLY A 271 -7.80 -5.32 -14.17
CA GLY A 271 -7.19 -4.73 -15.36
C GLY A 271 -5.94 -5.42 -15.87
N TYR A 272 -5.78 -6.71 -15.54
CA TYR A 272 -4.58 -7.50 -15.83
C TYR A 272 -4.60 -8.00 -17.27
N ALA A 273 -4.40 -7.07 -18.20
CA ALA A 273 -4.74 -7.19 -19.62
C ALA A 273 -3.76 -8.03 -20.48
N GLU A 274 -2.68 -8.57 -19.92
CA GLU A 274 -1.76 -9.47 -20.66
C GLU A 274 -2.52 -10.66 -21.27
N ALA A 275 -1.96 -11.32 -22.29
CA ALA A 275 -2.59 -12.46 -22.95
C ALA A 275 -2.81 -13.65 -21.99
N TYR A 276 -3.94 -14.38 -22.10
CA TYR A 276 -4.30 -15.51 -21.23
C TYR A 276 -3.55 -16.79 -21.64
N THR A 277 -2.23 -16.79 -21.43
CA THR A 277 -1.30 -17.87 -21.76
C THR A 277 -0.47 -18.28 -20.54
N ALA A 278 0.12 -19.47 -20.59
CA ALA A 278 0.86 -20.03 -19.45
C ALA A 278 2.07 -19.18 -19.01
N ASP A 279 2.75 -18.53 -19.95
CA ASP A 279 3.90 -17.64 -19.69
C ASP A 279 3.50 -16.31 -19.04
N LYS A 280 2.21 -15.93 -19.11
CA LYS A 280 1.66 -14.69 -18.56
C LYS A 280 0.85 -14.89 -17.29
N LEU A 281 0.90 -16.09 -16.70
CA LEU A 281 0.30 -16.36 -15.39
C LEU A 281 0.80 -15.41 -14.27
N PRO A 282 2.07 -14.96 -14.25
CA PRO A 282 2.50 -13.93 -13.30
C PRO A 282 1.75 -12.61 -13.41
N ASN A 283 1.10 -12.34 -14.55
CA ASN A 283 0.33 -11.13 -14.80
C ASN A 283 -1.17 -11.38 -14.63
N ARG A 284 -1.56 -12.06 -13.55
CA ARG A 284 -2.95 -12.32 -13.19
C ARG A 284 -3.20 -12.02 -11.73
N THR A 285 -4.46 -11.75 -11.42
CA THR A 285 -5.00 -11.90 -10.08
C THR A 285 -5.28 -13.38 -9.79
N TYR A 286 -5.27 -13.72 -8.51
CA TYR A 286 -5.48 -15.06 -7.96
C TYR A 286 -6.42 -14.95 -6.77
N GLY A 287 -7.73 -15.10 -7.02
CA GLY A 287 -8.73 -14.77 -6.03
C GLY A 287 -8.93 -13.26 -5.87
N GLY A 288 -8.64 -12.49 -6.92
CA GLY A 288 -8.57 -11.03 -6.89
C GLY A 288 -7.28 -10.46 -6.29
N VAL A 289 -6.33 -11.31 -5.87
CA VAL A 289 -5.06 -10.91 -5.24
C VAL A 289 -3.93 -10.97 -6.25
N ASP A 290 -3.08 -9.95 -6.32
CA ASP A 290 -1.92 -9.89 -7.21
C ASP A 290 -0.99 -11.10 -7.01
N TYR A 291 -0.48 -11.65 -8.11
CA TYR A 291 0.47 -12.78 -8.12
C TYR A 291 1.63 -12.61 -7.13
N LEU A 292 2.18 -11.40 -7.01
CA LEU A 292 3.30 -11.03 -6.14
C LEU A 292 3.03 -11.43 -4.68
N VAL A 293 1.79 -11.27 -4.22
CA VAL A 293 1.32 -11.58 -2.86
C VAL A 293 0.64 -12.95 -2.77
N ALA A 294 -0.10 -13.35 -3.81
CA ALA A 294 -0.90 -14.56 -3.79
C ALA A 294 -0.05 -15.85 -3.86
N LYS A 295 1.11 -15.81 -4.52
CA LYS A 295 1.97 -16.99 -4.65
C LYS A 295 2.72 -17.35 -3.38
N LEU A 296 2.39 -18.53 -2.87
CA LEU A 296 3.10 -19.17 -1.76
C LEU A 296 4.59 -19.36 -2.09
N GLY A 297 5.45 -18.72 -1.29
CA GLY A 297 6.90 -18.73 -1.49
C GLY A 297 7.38 -17.80 -2.62
N GLY A 298 6.49 -16.95 -3.16
CA GLY A 298 6.81 -15.98 -4.23
C GLY A 298 7.47 -14.71 -3.71
N THR A 299 7.33 -13.62 -4.49
CA THR A 299 8.06 -12.36 -4.29
C THR A 299 7.84 -11.75 -2.91
N TRP A 300 6.60 -11.67 -2.42
CA TRP A 300 6.34 -11.12 -1.09
C TRP A 300 6.99 -11.96 0.00
N ASP A 301 6.88 -13.29 -0.09
CA ASP A 301 7.51 -14.23 0.84
C ASP A 301 9.05 -14.17 0.83
N ALA A 302 9.65 -13.86 -0.32
CA ALA A 302 11.09 -13.58 -0.44
C ALA A 302 11.49 -12.30 0.31
N LEU A 303 10.70 -11.23 0.17
CA LEU A 303 10.93 -9.98 0.92
C LEU A 303 10.75 -10.19 2.43
N LEU A 304 9.70 -10.91 2.86
CA LEU A 304 9.47 -11.26 4.26
C LEU A 304 10.57 -12.18 4.81
N GLY A 305 11.06 -13.12 4.01
CA GLY A 305 12.19 -14.01 4.34
C GLY A 305 13.51 -13.27 4.58
N GLU A 306 13.60 -12.01 4.18
CA GLU A 306 14.73 -11.12 4.44
C GLU A 306 14.50 -10.18 5.65
N GLY A 307 13.37 -10.36 6.35
CA GLY A 307 12.96 -9.50 7.46
C GLY A 307 12.55 -8.09 7.02
N ARG A 308 12.26 -7.87 5.73
CA ARG A 308 11.77 -6.57 5.22
C ARG A 308 10.36 -6.33 5.73
N ARG A 309 10.08 -5.08 6.06
CA ARG A 309 8.83 -4.62 6.69
C ARG A 309 7.95 -4.01 5.62
N ILE A 310 7.57 -4.84 4.66
CA ILE A 310 6.75 -4.49 3.50
C ILE A 310 5.43 -5.25 3.55
N TRP A 311 4.34 -4.50 3.53
CA TRP A 311 3.02 -4.94 3.94
C TRP A 311 2.06 -5.01 2.76
N THR A 312 1.10 -5.94 2.82
CA THR A 312 -0.01 -5.97 1.85
C THR A 312 -1.20 -5.18 2.38
N VAL A 313 -1.86 -4.43 1.48
CA VAL A 313 -3.15 -3.75 1.70
C VAL A 313 -4.22 -4.25 0.72
N ALA A 314 -5.46 -3.80 0.91
CA ALA A 314 -6.59 -4.03 0.01
C ALA A 314 -7.31 -2.72 -0.30
N ASP A 315 -7.39 -2.36 -1.59
CA ASP A 315 -7.91 -1.08 -2.04
C ASP A 315 -8.87 -1.26 -3.22
N SER A 316 -9.69 -0.24 -3.51
CA SER A 316 -10.76 -0.36 -4.52
C SER A 316 -10.33 -0.02 -5.95
N ASP A 317 -9.33 0.85 -6.09
CA ASP A 317 -8.95 1.48 -7.36
C ASP A 317 -10.20 2.02 -8.09
N PHE A 318 -11.10 2.63 -7.32
CA PHE A 318 -12.44 2.92 -7.79
C PHE A 318 -12.46 4.06 -8.81
N HIS A 319 -12.89 3.77 -10.04
CA HIS A 319 -13.16 4.78 -11.06
C HIS A 319 -14.67 4.95 -11.29
N PHE A 320 -15.37 3.81 -11.40
CA PHE A 320 -16.83 3.65 -11.47
C PHE A 320 -17.15 2.15 -11.41
N ARG A 321 -18.37 1.79 -10.98
CA ARG A 321 -18.81 0.39 -10.92
C ARG A 321 -19.27 -0.12 -12.27
N VAL A 322 -20.30 0.50 -12.81
CA VAL A 322 -20.75 0.36 -14.20
C VAL A 322 -20.94 1.77 -14.74
N ASN A 323 -20.42 2.03 -15.94
CA ASN A 323 -20.50 3.36 -16.51
C ASN A 323 -21.92 3.71 -16.99
N ALA A 324 -22.20 4.99 -17.20
CA ALA A 324 -23.55 5.46 -17.57
C ALA A 324 -24.09 4.86 -18.89
N THR A 325 -23.22 4.39 -19.79
CA THR A 325 -23.64 3.74 -21.04
C THR A 325 -23.91 2.25 -20.89
N GLY A 326 -23.59 1.65 -19.73
CA GLY A 326 -23.70 0.20 -19.50
C GLY A 326 -22.74 -0.63 -20.34
N GLN A 327 -21.65 -0.04 -20.83
CA GLN A 327 -20.68 -0.70 -21.71
C GLN A 327 -19.45 -1.21 -20.96
N TYR A 328 -19.05 -0.50 -19.91
CA TYR A 328 -17.83 -0.77 -19.16
C TYR A 328 -18.13 -0.88 -17.66
N SER A 329 -17.30 -1.63 -16.98
CA SER A 329 -17.21 -1.73 -15.52
C SER A 329 -15.76 -1.57 -15.12
N SER A 330 -15.49 -1.10 -13.89
CA SER A 330 -14.12 -0.92 -13.37
C SER A 330 -14.00 -1.51 -11.95
N GLY A 331 -14.43 -0.79 -10.93
CA GLY A 331 -14.20 -1.15 -9.52
C GLY A 331 -15.47 -1.03 -8.68
N TYR A 332 -15.50 -1.76 -7.57
CA TYR A 332 -16.51 -1.53 -6.55
C TYR A 332 -16.24 -0.22 -5.81
N ALA A 333 -17.28 0.43 -5.30
CA ALA A 333 -17.09 1.67 -4.54
C ALA A 333 -16.17 1.46 -3.31
N PRO A 334 -15.50 2.51 -2.81
CA PRO A 334 -14.60 2.38 -1.67
C PRO A 334 -15.33 1.80 -0.46
N GLY A 335 -14.84 0.67 0.05
CA GLY A 335 -15.45 -0.07 1.15
C GLY A 335 -16.64 -0.97 0.78
N GLU A 336 -17.06 -1.04 -0.49
CA GLU A 336 -18.10 -1.99 -0.90
C GLU A 336 -17.57 -3.42 -0.92
N TYR A 337 -16.39 -3.62 -1.52
CA TYR A 337 -15.80 -4.94 -1.69
C TYR A 337 -14.42 -5.03 -1.04
N ALA A 338 -13.51 -4.09 -1.32
CA ALA A 338 -12.17 -4.06 -0.72
C ALA A 338 -12.15 -3.15 0.52
N LYS A 339 -11.51 -3.63 1.59
CA LYS A 339 -11.21 -2.83 2.80
C LYS A 339 -9.83 -3.18 3.34
N THR A 340 -9.05 -2.16 3.69
CA THR A 340 -7.89 -2.28 4.56
C THR A 340 -8.28 -1.94 5.99
N TYR A 341 -8.10 -2.88 6.90
CA TYR A 341 -8.23 -2.65 8.34
C TYR A 341 -6.86 -2.35 8.94
N VAL A 342 -6.72 -1.18 9.59
CA VAL A 342 -5.49 -0.73 10.22
C VAL A 342 -5.73 -0.49 11.70
N TRP A 343 -4.82 -1.01 12.54
CA TRP A 343 -4.76 -0.66 13.94
C TRP A 343 -4.03 0.68 14.12
N LYS A 344 -4.74 1.72 14.55
CA LYS A 344 -4.18 3.07 14.72
C LYS A 344 -4.52 3.68 16.07
N ASP A 345 -3.65 4.57 16.53
CA ASP A 345 -3.86 5.38 17.73
C ASP A 345 -3.87 6.86 17.34
N GLY A 346 -5.07 7.45 17.29
CA GLY A 346 -5.27 8.82 16.83
C GLY A 346 -6.42 8.94 15.82
N LYS A 347 -6.71 10.18 15.42
CA LYS A 347 -7.88 10.54 14.59
C LYS A 347 -7.51 11.30 13.32
N ASP A 348 -6.25 11.26 12.93
CA ASP A 348 -5.69 11.96 11.78
C ASP A 348 -4.97 10.99 10.83
N MET A 349 -4.54 11.52 9.67
CA MET A 349 -3.85 10.72 8.66
C MET A 349 -2.47 10.25 9.13
N ALA A 350 -1.78 11.03 9.96
CA ALA A 350 -0.52 10.61 10.58
C ALA A 350 -0.70 9.32 11.40
N ALA A 351 -1.78 9.19 12.17
CA ALA A 351 -2.11 7.97 12.90
C ALA A 351 -2.43 6.79 11.97
N VAL A 352 -3.18 7.02 10.87
CA VAL A 352 -3.43 5.98 9.85
C VAL A 352 -2.10 5.48 9.28
N VAL A 353 -1.24 6.40 8.85
CA VAL A 353 0.06 6.08 8.24
C VAL A 353 1.02 5.43 9.24
N ALA A 354 1.02 5.83 10.51
CA ALA A 354 1.77 5.15 11.56
C ALA A 354 1.28 3.70 11.76
N GLY A 355 -0.04 3.47 11.75
CA GLY A 355 -0.63 2.14 11.78
C GLY A 355 -0.22 1.30 10.56
N LEU A 356 -0.26 1.89 9.36
CA LEU A 356 0.19 1.25 8.13
C LEU A 356 1.67 0.86 8.20
N LYS A 357 2.55 1.80 8.57
CA LYS A 357 3.99 1.55 8.74
C LYS A 357 4.30 0.46 9.76
N SER A 358 3.47 0.32 10.79
CA SER A 358 3.64 -0.70 11.84
C SER A 358 3.39 -2.13 11.38
N GLY A 359 2.68 -2.33 10.26
CA GLY A 359 2.31 -3.66 9.77
C GLY A 359 1.13 -4.31 10.50
N ARG A 360 0.52 -3.64 11.49
CA ARG A 360 -0.66 -4.14 12.19
C ARG A 360 -1.93 -3.84 11.41
N LEU A 361 -2.05 -4.50 10.26
CA LEU A 361 -3.16 -4.36 9.32
C LEU A 361 -3.46 -5.66 8.56
N PHE A 362 -4.66 -5.76 8.00
CA PHE A 362 -5.08 -6.84 7.13
C PHE A 362 -6.02 -6.32 6.02
N GLY A 363 -6.00 -6.99 4.87
CA GLY A 363 -6.88 -6.72 3.75
C GLY A 363 -8.01 -7.74 3.67
N VAL A 364 -9.19 -7.33 3.22
CA VAL A 364 -10.34 -8.21 3.05
C VAL A 364 -11.16 -7.85 1.81
N PHE A 365 -11.67 -8.88 1.13
CA PHE A 365 -12.66 -8.76 0.08
C PHE A 365 -14.05 -9.21 0.54
N GLY A 366 -15.08 -8.50 0.07
CA GLY A 366 -16.50 -8.77 0.26
C GLY A 366 -16.93 -8.97 1.72
N ASP A 367 -16.25 -8.26 2.64
CA ASP A 367 -16.45 -8.39 4.08
C ASP A 367 -16.40 -9.84 4.58
N LEU A 368 -15.50 -10.67 4.02
CA LEU A 368 -15.33 -12.06 4.46
C LEU A 368 -15.13 -12.15 5.99
N ILE A 369 -14.36 -11.22 6.52
CA ILE A 369 -14.18 -10.95 7.94
C ILE A 369 -14.28 -9.45 8.22
N ASP A 370 -14.75 -9.07 9.41
CA ASP A 370 -14.80 -7.68 9.88
C ASP A 370 -13.84 -7.41 11.06
N ALA A 371 -13.14 -8.45 11.54
CA ALA A 371 -12.14 -8.34 12.59
C ALA A 371 -11.13 -9.48 12.52
N LEU A 372 -9.88 -9.17 12.83
CA LEU A 372 -8.77 -10.12 12.96
C LEU A 372 -7.81 -9.70 14.06
N GLU A 373 -7.52 -10.61 14.98
CA GLU A 373 -6.40 -10.56 15.91
C GLU A 373 -5.48 -11.73 15.60
N PHE A 374 -4.20 -11.43 15.33
CA PHE A 374 -3.20 -12.42 15.00
C PHE A 374 -1.91 -12.10 15.76
N GLN A 375 -1.54 -13.01 16.65
CA GLN A 375 -0.45 -12.79 17.60
C GLN A 375 0.36 -14.06 17.86
N ALA A 376 1.63 -13.87 18.19
CA ALA A 376 2.52 -14.89 18.72
C ALA A 376 2.91 -14.53 20.16
N ARG A 377 2.78 -15.49 21.08
CA ARG A 377 3.11 -15.32 22.50
C ARG A 377 4.19 -16.30 22.92
N GLY A 378 5.25 -15.76 23.50
CA GLY A 378 6.36 -16.52 24.10
C GLY A 378 6.65 -16.05 25.53
N ALA A 379 7.79 -16.48 26.07
CA ALA A 379 8.27 -16.12 27.39
C ALA A 379 8.63 -14.63 27.51
N SER A 380 9.07 -14.00 26.41
CA SER A 380 9.44 -12.59 26.35
C SER A 380 8.24 -11.63 26.22
N GLY A 381 7.06 -12.14 25.90
CA GLY A 381 5.84 -11.34 25.73
C GLY A 381 5.00 -11.79 24.53
N THR A 382 4.26 -10.83 23.98
CA THR A 382 3.37 -11.04 22.83
C THR A 382 3.75 -10.09 21.71
N ALA A 383 3.86 -10.59 20.48
CA ALA A 383 3.95 -9.80 19.27
C ALA A 383 2.65 -9.93 18.46
N GLN A 384 2.19 -8.81 17.90
CA GLN A 384 1.05 -8.73 16.98
C GLN A 384 1.54 -8.66 15.53
N MET A 385 0.62 -8.65 14.56
CA MET A 385 0.93 -8.38 13.15
C MET A 385 1.87 -7.18 12.98
N GLY A 386 2.85 -7.31 12.08
CA GLY A 386 3.95 -6.38 11.83
C GLY A 386 5.10 -6.45 12.85
N GLY A 387 4.80 -6.90 14.08
CA GLY A 387 5.73 -6.99 15.18
C GLY A 387 6.66 -8.19 15.16
N GLU A 388 7.55 -8.24 16.14
CA GLU A 388 8.54 -9.30 16.31
C GLU A 388 8.55 -9.85 17.74
N LEU A 389 8.45 -11.16 17.86
CA LEU A 389 8.63 -11.91 19.10
C LEU A 389 10.05 -12.49 19.11
N VAL A 390 10.85 -12.14 20.12
CA VAL A 390 12.16 -12.77 20.31
C VAL A 390 12.02 -13.96 21.25
N ALA A 391 12.34 -15.16 20.78
CA ALA A 391 12.19 -16.42 21.51
C ALA A 391 13.55 -17.12 21.71
N ALA A 392 13.66 -17.92 22.77
CA ALA A 392 14.79 -18.83 22.93
C ALA A 392 14.67 -20.01 21.95
N LYS A 393 15.81 -20.56 21.52
CA LYS A 393 15.79 -21.76 20.68
C LYS A 393 15.10 -22.93 21.39
N GLY A 394 14.14 -23.55 20.72
CA GLY A 394 13.33 -24.64 21.28
C GLY A 394 12.17 -24.18 22.18
N GLU A 395 11.96 -22.87 22.33
CA GLU A 395 10.82 -22.33 23.08
C GLU A 395 9.50 -22.67 22.39
N GLN A 396 8.47 -22.99 23.18
CA GLN A 396 7.11 -23.14 22.67
C GLN A 396 6.43 -21.77 22.58
N VAL A 397 6.15 -21.33 21.36
CA VAL A 397 5.39 -20.11 21.07
C VAL A 397 3.94 -20.49 20.77
N GLU A 398 2.99 -19.83 21.44
CA GLU A 398 1.56 -19.96 21.16
C GLU A 398 1.14 -18.89 20.14
N VAL A 399 0.66 -19.33 18.98
CA VAL A 399 0.01 -18.49 17.99
C VAL A 399 -1.49 -18.51 18.21
N THR A 400 -2.10 -17.33 18.30
CA THR A 400 -3.55 -17.17 18.36
C THR A 400 -4.02 -16.45 17.11
N ILE A 401 -5.02 -17.04 16.44
CA ILE A 401 -5.77 -16.43 15.34
C ILE A 401 -7.20 -16.28 15.83
N ARG A 402 -7.71 -15.06 15.90
CA ARG A 402 -9.07 -14.75 16.36
C ARG A 402 -9.74 -13.84 15.34
N PHE A 403 -10.79 -14.32 14.69
CA PHE A 403 -11.45 -13.58 13.60
C PHE A 403 -12.97 -13.65 13.70
N ARG A 404 -13.67 -12.74 13.02
CA ARG A 404 -15.12 -12.72 12.96
C ARG A 404 -15.60 -12.38 11.56
N SER A 405 -16.67 -13.04 11.11
CA SER A 405 -17.42 -12.66 9.91
C SER A 405 -18.66 -11.88 10.29
N PRO A 406 -19.00 -10.78 9.58
CA PRO A 406 -20.19 -10.00 9.86
C PRO A 406 -21.47 -10.77 9.49
N GLY A 407 -22.63 -10.21 9.88
CA GLY A 407 -23.93 -10.83 9.62
C GLY A 407 -24.34 -10.84 8.15
N SER A 408 -23.80 -9.94 7.34
CA SER A 408 -24.05 -9.79 5.91
C SER A 408 -22.89 -9.07 5.24
N ASN A 409 -22.77 -9.20 3.92
CA ASN A 409 -21.90 -8.36 3.09
C ASN A 409 -22.72 -7.47 2.14
N HIS A 410 -22.03 -6.76 1.24
CA HIS A 410 -22.62 -5.84 0.28
C HIS A 410 -23.05 -6.49 -1.05
N TYR A 411 -23.16 -7.83 -1.12
CA TYR A 411 -23.53 -8.51 -2.35
C TYR A 411 -24.95 -8.17 -2.80
N GLU A 412 -25.04 -7.61 -3.98
CA GLU A 412 -26.26 -7.18 -4.66
C GLU A 412 -26.45 -8.00 -5.94
N TYR A 413 -27.66 -8.54 -6.18
CA TYR A 413 -27.93 -9.31 -7.39
C TYR A 413 -29.37 -9.09 -7.90
N PRO A 414 -29.57 -8.72 -9.19
CA PRO A 414 -28.53 -8.29 -10.15
C PRO A 414 -27.74 -7.06 -9.67
N ILE A 415 -26.56 -6.83 -10.24
CA ILE A 415 -25.78 -5.63 -9.98
C ILE A 415 -26.58 -4.36 -10.34
N GLU A 416 -26.47 -3.29 -9.55
CA GLU A 416 -27.23 -2.02 -9.69
C GLU A 416 -28.76 -2.13 -9.57
N SER A 417 -29.29 -3.20 -8.96
CA SER A 417 -30.73 -3.41 -8.78
C SER A 417 -31.34 -2.77 -7.53
N GLY A 418 -30.52 -2.31 -6.58
CA GLY A 418 -30.91 -1.94 -5.23
C GLY A 418 -31.29 -3.12 -4.33
N ASN A 419 -31.14 -4.36 -4.79
CA ASN A 419 -31.56 -5.56 -4.06
C ASN A 419 -30.37 -6.28 -3.42
N PRO A 420 -30.09 -6.03 -2.12
CA PRO A 420 -29.10 -6.82 -1.38
C PRO A 420 -29.55 -8.26 -1.24
N THR A 421 -28.61 -9.19 -1.39
CA THR A 421 -28.84 -10.63 -1.21
C THR A 421 -28.83 -11.05 0.26
N TYR A 422 -28.30 -10.20 1.14
CA TYR A 422 -28.13 -10.45 2.59
C TYR A 422 -27.38 -11.76 2.90
N VAL A 423 -26.48 -12.20 2.01
CA VAL A 423 -25.68 -13.39 2.25
C VAL A 423 -24.70 -13.14 3.38
N LYS A 424 -24.69 -14.04 4.37
CA LYS A 424 -23.69 -14.04 5.42
C LYS A 424 -22.35 -14.54 4.86
N PRO A 425 -21.29 -13.72 4.80
CA PRO A 425 -19.98 -14.20 4.44
C PRO A 425 -19.50 -15.22 5.49
N THR A 426 -18.91 -16.33 5.04
CA THR A 426 -18.43 -17.39 5.94
C THR A 426 -17.06 -17.86 5.49
N VAL A 427 -16.09 -17.84 6.40
CA VAL A 427 -14.76 -18.42 6.17
C VAL A 427 -14.87 -19.94 6.14
N HIS A 428 -14.43 -20.57 5.04
CA HIS A 428 -14.28 -22.02 4.95
C HIS A 428 -13.04 -22.46 5.72
N HIS A 429 -11.91 -21.82 5.45
CA HIS A 429 -10.65 -22.14 6.09
C HIS A 429 -9.70 -20.95 6.23
N VAL A 430 -8.76 -21.08 7.15
CA VAL A 430 -7.62 -20.17 7.36
C VAL A 430 -6.33 -20.96 7.29
N ASP A 431 -5.45 -20.56 6.39
CA ASP A 431 -4.08 -21.06 6.28
C ASP A 431 -3.16 -20.24 7.18
N LEU A 432 -2.44 -20.90 8.09
CA LEU A 432 -1.26 -20.36 8.74
C LEU A 432 -0.04 -20.71 7.89
N ILE A 433 0.59 -19.70 7.31
CA ILE A 433 1.76 -19.83 6.44
C ILE A 433 3.00 -19.41 7.20
N VAL A 434 4.07 -20.19 7.05
CA VAL A 434 5.37 -19.93 7.69
C VAL A 434 6.48 -19.95 6.65
N GLY A 435 7.46 -19.06 6.80
CA GLY A 435 8.73 -19.12 6.07
C GLY A 435 9.89 -18.75 6.99
N ASP A 436 11.07 -19.31 6.72
CA ASP A 436 12.30 -19.00 7.41
C ASP A 436 12.77 -17.59 7.03
N VAL A 437 13.31 -16.87 8.03
CA VAL A 437 13.90 -15.53 7.91
C VAL A 437 15.42 -15.67 7.98
N GLY A 438 16.09 -15.24 6.93
CA GLY A 438 17.54 -15.25 6.78
C GLY A 438 18.13 -13.85 6.65
N ALA A 439 19.41 -13.80 6.27
CA ALA A 439 20.08 -12.55 5.96
C ALA A 439 19.49 -11.91 4.69
N ARG A 440 19.47 -10.57 4.64
CA ARG A 440 19.11 -9.83 3.42
C ARG A 440 20.07 -10.17 2.29
N ALA A 441 19.55 -10.36 1.08
CA ALA A 441 20.38 -10.48 -0.10
C ALA A 441 21.18 -9.18 -0.33
N ALA A 442 22.45 -9.32 -0.72
CA ALA A 442 23.32 -8.18 -1.04
C ALA A 442 23.12 -7.72 -2.49
N ALA A 443 23.03 -6.41 -2.73
CA ALA A 443 22.89 -5.84 -4.07
C ALA A 443 23.97 -6.35 -5.03
N GLY A 444 23.60 -6.58 -6.29
CA GLY A 444 24.50 -7.11 -7.33
C GLY A 444 24.81 -8.60 -7.25
N THR A 445 24.16 -9.35 -6.34
CA THR A 445 24.30 -10.81 -6.25
C THR A 445 23.10 -11.53 -6.87
N PRO A 446 23.24 -12.78 -7.35
CA PRO A 446 22.09 -13.56 -7.84
C PRO A 446 20.98 -13.75 -6.80
N ALA A 447 21.31 -13.73 -5.51
CA ALA A 447 20.31 -13.79 -4.44
C ALA A 447 19.41 -12.54 -4.41
N TYR A 448 19.93 -11.38 -4.82
CA TYR A 448 19.20 -10.11 -4.89
C TYR A 448 18.18 -10.04 -6.03
N ASP A 449 18.27 -10.95 -7.00
CA ASP A 449 17.30 -11.10 -8.08
C ASP A 449 16.39 -12.33 -7.88
N ASN A 450 16.65 -13.14 -6.84
CA ASN A 450 15.80 -14.28 -6.52
C ASN A 450 14.48 -13.82 -5.90
N ALA A 451 13.37 -14.10 -6.59
CA ALA A 451 12.01 -13.74 -6.19
C ALA A 451 11.28 -14.83 -5.39
N THR A 452 12.01 -15.79 -4.80
CA THR A 452 11.40 -16.92 -4.08
C THR A 452 11.97 -17.12 -2.68
N ASN A 453 11.11 -17.55 -1.77
CA ASN A 453 11.49 -18.14 -0.48
C ASN A 453 11.09 -19.62 -0.46
N PRO A 454 12.04 -20.55 -0.65
CA PRO A 454 11.72 -21.98 -0.77
C PRO A 454 11.33 -22.64 0.56
N SER A 455 11.52 -21.95 1.70
CA SER A 455 11.11 -22.48 3.01
C SER A 455 9.63 -22.26 3.31
N THR A 456 8.97 -21.39 2.53
CA THR A 456 7.60 -20.99 2.74
C THR A 456 6.63 -22.13 2.45
N ARG A 457 5.72 -22.38 3.39
CA ARG A 457 4.69 -23.41 3.27
C ARG A 457 3.48 -23.10 4.14
N VAL A 458 2.34 -23.69 3.80
CA VAL A 458 1.19 -23.78 4.71
C VAL A 458 1.59 -24.70 5.87
N LEU A 459 1.74 -24.14 7.07
CA LEU A 459 2.02 -24.88 8.30
C LEU A 459 0.79 -25.67 8.76
N GLY A 460 -0.38 -25.06 8.61
CA GLY A 460 -1.66 -25.67 8.96
C GLY A 460 -2.81 -24.96 8.27
N ARG A 461 -3.82 -25.74 7.89
CA ARG A 461 -5.08 -25.29 7.34
C ARG A 461 -6.18 -25.62 8.33
N TYR A 462 -6.82 -24.58 8.85
CA TYR A 462 -7.83 -24.70 9.91
C TYR A 462 -9.21 -24.43 9.33
N THR A 463 -10.18 -25.26 9.70
CA THR A 463 -11.58 -25.16 9.29
C THR A 463 -12.47 -24.92 10.50
N SER A 464 -13.78 -24.85 10.29
CA SER A 464 -14.76 -24.78 11.39
C SER A 464 -14.71 -25.94 12.38
N LYS A 465 -14.00 -27.03 12.06
CA LYS A 465 -13.73 -28.15 12.98
C LYS A 465 -12.60 -27.87 13.97
N ASP A 466 -11.75 -26.89 13.67
CA ASP A 466 -10.48 -26.65 14.35
C ASP A 466 -10.50 -25.39 15.24
N TRP A 467 -11.55 -24.59 15.16
CA TRP A 467 -11.73 -23.42 16.02
C TRP A 467 -12.97 -23.52 16.91
N THR A 468 -12.90 -22.80 18.02
CA THR A 468 -14.04 -22.56 18.90
C THR A 468 -14.60 -21.16 18.64
N VAL A 469 -15.87 -20.93 18.98
CA VAL A 469 -16.44 -19.58 18.97
C VAL A 469 -16.48 -19.05 20.40
N ASP A 470 -15.88 -17.90 20.64
CA ASP A 470 -15.90 -17.27 21.96
C ASP A 470 -17.20 -16.49 22.22
N GLN A 471 -17.32 -15.95 23.44
CA GLN A 471 -18.51 -15.22 23.89
C GLN A 471 -18.84 -13.95 23.08
N ASP A 472 -17.85 -13.37 22.40
CA ASP A 472 -18.01 -12.18 21.56
C ASP A 472 -18.28 -12.55 20.09
N GLY A 473 -18.44 -13.85 19.80
CA GLY A 473 -18.74 -14.37 18.47
C GLY A 473 -17.52 -14.53 17.56
N TYR A 474 -16.30 -14.52 18.10
CA TYR A 474 -15.09 -14.72 17.31
C TYR A 474 -14.72 -16.20 17.22
N SER A 475 -14.33 -16.63 16.02
CA SER A 475 -13.65 -17.91 15.80
C SER A 475 -12.21 -17.82 16.29
N VAL A 476 -11.79 -18.74 17.16
CA VAL A 476 -10.47 -18.77 17.81
C VAL A 476 -9.73 -20.06 17.49
N ILE A 477 -8.56 -19.93 16.86
CA ILE A 477 -7.59 -20.99 16.59
C ILE A 477 -6.36 -20.75 17.49
N LYS A 478 -5.86 -21.80 18.12
CA LYS A 478 -4.59 -21.77 18.88
C LYS A 478 -3.64 -22.84 18.38
N VAL A 479 -2.43 -22.43 18.04
CA VAL A 479 -1.39 -23.29 17.47
C VAL A 479 -0.13 -23.17 18.32
N LYS A 480 0.52 -24.27 18.64
CA LYS A 480 1.84 -24.26 19.28
C LYS A 480 2.91 -24.52 18.24
N LEU A 481 3.92 -23.65 18.18
CA LEU A 481 5.12 -23.84 17.36
C LEU A 481 6.37 -23.86 18.22
N THR A 482 7.37 -24.61 17.79
CA THR A 482 8.69 -24.63 18.41
C THR A 482 9.59 -23.62 17.70
N ALA A 483 10.14 -22.67 18.44
CA ALA A 483 11.00 -21.61 17.91
C ALA A 483 12.42 -22.15 17.64
N ASP A 484 12.58 -22.93 16.57
CA ASP A 484 13.89 -23.52 16.19
C ASP A 484 14.67 -22.67 15.17
N LYS A 485 13.96 -21.83 14.43
CA LYS A 485 14.49 -20.93 13.42
C LYS A 485 13.78 -19.58 13.50
N SER A 486 14.46 -18.51 13.09
CA SER A 486 13.79 -17.23 12.84
C SER A 486 12.83 -17.41 11.67
N GLN A 487 11.58 -17.00 11.85
CA GLN A 487 10.49 -17.24 10.92
C GLN A 487 9.53 -16.05 10.87
N TYR A 488 8.84 -15.88 9.75
CA TYR A 488 7.63 -15.06 9.69
C TYR A 488 6.41 -15.97 9.59
N LEU A 489 5.30 -15.51 10.14
CA LEU A 489 4.02 -16.19 10.17
C LEU A 489 2.97 -15.27 9.56
N ARG A 490 2.26 -15.67 8.52
CA ARG A 490 1.17 -14.88 7.89
C ARG A 490 -0.07 -15.72 7.68
N LEU A 491 -1.21 -15.06 7.50
CA LEU A 491 -2.49 -15.73 7.27
C LEU A 491 -3.01 -15.44 5.87
N ARG A 492 -3.72 -16.43 5.33
CA ARG A 492 -4.64 -16.29 4.21
C ARG A 492 -5.90 -17.07 4.54
N GLY A 493 -7.07 -16.48 4.35
CA GLY A 493 -8.34 -17.21 4.51
C GLY A 493 -9.30 -16.94 3.37
N THR A 494 -10.22 -17.88 3.16
CA THR A 494 -11.20 -17.82 2.06
C THR A 494 -12.51 -18.49 2.44
N ASN A 495 -13.59 -18.13 1.74
CA ASN A 495 -14.87 -18.85 1.77
C ASN A 495 -14.88 -20.11 0.88
N LEU A 496 -13.84 -20.34 0.09
CA LEU A 496 -13.76 -21.47 -0.84
C LEU A 496 -13.24 -22.75 -0.19
N ALA A 497 -13.73 -23.89 -0.69
CA ALA A 497 -13.16 -25.19 -0.40
C ALA A 497 -11.77 -25.34 -1.07
N PRO A 498 -10.95 -26.34 -0.69
CA PRO A 498 -9.61 -26.49 -1.25
C PRO A 498 -9.55 -26.74 -2.77
N ASP A 499 -10.56 -27.39 -3.34
CA ASP A 499 -10.57 -27.80 -4.75
C ASP A 499 -11.86 -27.34 -5.45
N VAL A 500 -12.00 -26.02 -5.60
CA VAL A 500 -13.09 -25.40 -6.36
C VAL A 500 -12.61 -25.19 -7.79
N ALA A 501 -13.28 -25.85 -8.75
CA ALA A 501 -12.88 -25.81 -10.15
C ALA A 501 -12.76 -24.36 -10.67
N GLY A 502 -11.59 -24.01 -11.18
CA GLY A 502 -11.29 -22.67 -11.72
C GLY A 502 -10.85 -21.64 -10.67
N GLU A 503 -11.06 -21.91 -9.38
CA GLU A 503 -10.82 -20.93 -8.31
C GLU A 503 -9.70 -21.39 -7.35
N THR A 504 -9.68 -22.66 -6.93
CA THR A 504 -8.69 -23.20 -6.00
C THR A 504 -8.21 -24.61 -6.37
N ALA A 505 -6.96 -24.91 -6.05
CA ALA A 505 -6.39 -26.26 -6.09
C ALA A 505 -5.54 -26.51 -4.85
N ASN A 506 -5.86 -27.54 -4.08
CA ASN A 506 -5.25 -27.81 -2.77
C ASN A 506 -5.24 -26.56 -1.85
N GLY A 507 -6.28 -25.73 -1.95
CA GLY A 507 -6.49 -24.48 -1.22
C GLY A 507 -5.57 -23.32 -1.61
N GLU A 508 -4.71 -23.48 -2.62
CA GLU A 508 -4.05 -22.36 -3.28
C GLU A 508 -5.01 -21.73 -4.30
N PRO A 509 -5.08 -20.38 -4.40
CA PRO A 509 -5.87 -19.73 -5.44
C PRO A 509 -5.28 -20.01 -6.82
N LEU A 510 -6.17 -20.20 -7.80
CA LEU A 510 -5.88 -20.31 -9.22
C LEU A 510 -5.95 -18.94 -9.89
N ALA A 511 -5.41 -18.85 -11.11
CA ALA A 511 -5.41 -17.59 -11.85
C ALA A 511 -6.84 -17.24 -12.27
N ASP A 512 -7.24 -16.01 -12.00
CA ASP A 512 -8.57 -15.52 -12.35
C ASP A 512 -8.81 -15.57 -13.85
N ALA A 513 -9.93 -16.19 -14.25
CA ALA A 513 -10.35 -16.27 -15.63
C ALA A 513 -11.05 -14.98 -16.08
N LYS A 514 -10.84 -14.60 -17.35
CA LYS A 514 -11.60 -13.51 -17.99
C LYS A 514 -13.07 -13.90 -18.11
N ILE A 515 -13.98 -12.98 -17.80
CA ILE A 515 -15.41 -13.13 -18.13
C ILE A 515 -15.76 -12.23 -19.30
N ASP A 516 -15.96 -12.81 -20.49
CA ASP A 516 -16.14 -12.09 -21.75
C ASP A 516 -17.48 -12.43 -22.44
N LEU A 517 -18.58 -12.26 -21.71
CA LEU A 517 -19.91 -12.42 -22.29
C LEU A 517 -20.25 -11.23 -23.19
N ALA A 518 -20.89 -11.50 -24.33
CA ALA A 518 -21.24 -10.48 -25.31
C ALA A 518 -22.31 -9.48 -24.80
N ASP A 519 -23.24 -9.95 -23.96
CA ASP A 519 -24.21 -9.08 -23.28
C ASP A 519 -23.57 -8.46 -22.03
N ASN A 520 -23.48 -7.13 -22.00
CA ASN A 520 -22.78 -6.42 -20.93
C ASN A 520 -23.44 -6.64 -19.56
N ALA A 521 -24.78 -6.64 -19.49
CA ALA A 521 -25.50 -6.83 -18.23
C ALA A 521 -25.26 -8.24 -17.68
N ALA A 522 -25.34 -9.26 -18.52
CA ALA A 522 -25.00 -10.64 -18.16
C ALA A 522 -23.53 -10.76 -17.74
N ARG A 523 -22.61 -10.11 -18.46
CA ARG A 523 -21.18 -10.07 -18.12
C ARG A 523 -20.94 -9.51 -16.72
N PHE A 524 -21.48 -8.33 -16.42
CA PHE A 524 -21.27 -7.68 -15.13
C PHE A 524 -21.93 -8.44 -13.98
N ASN A 525 -23.10 -9.06 -14.20
CA ASN A 525 -23.70 -9.95 -13.22
C ASN A 525 -22.86 -11.20 -12.97
N ALA A 526 -22.24 -11.79 -14.00
CA ALA A 526 -21.36 -12.94 -13.86
C ALA A 526 -20.06 -12.58 -13.12
N ILE A 527 -19.46 -11.42 -13.41
CA ILE A 527 -18.32 -10.86 -12.67
C ILE A 527 -18.66 -10.65 -11.20
N ASN A 528 -19.78 -9.98 -10.94
CA ASN A 528 -20.21 -9.71 -9.58
C ASN A 528 -20.51 -10.99 -8.79
N ALA A 529 -21.15 -11.98 -9.43
CA ALA A 529 -21.39 -13.27 -8.83
C ALA A 529 -20.09 -14.04 -8.56
N ARG A 530 -19.11 -14.04 -9.48
CA ARG A 530 -17.78 -14.63 -9.23
C ARG A 530 -17.16 -13.98 -7.99
N ASN A 531 -17.01 -12.66 -8.01
CA ASN A 531 -16.31 -11.92 -6.96
C ASN A 531 -16.88 -12.13 -5.57
N TYR A 532 -18.20 -12.16 -5.40
CA TYR A 532 -18.81 -12.37 -4.08
C TYR A 532 -18.88 -13.84 -3.65
N ASN A 533 -18.64 -14.79 -4.57
CA ASN A 533 -18.46 -16.21 -4.25
C ASN A 533 -16.99 -16.59 -4.07
N ASP A 534 -16.05 -15.74 -4.45
CA ASP A 534 -14.61 -15.94 -4.33
C ASP A 534 -13.98 -14.81 -3.49
N LEU A 535 -14.05 -14.99 -2.17
CA LEU A 535 -13.65 -14.01 -1.17
C LEU A 535 -12.38 -14.46 -0.45
N TRP A 536 -11.51 -13.49 -0.18
CA TRP A 536 -10.23 -13.72 0.50
C TRP A 536 -9.98 -12.64 1.56
N PHE A 537 -9.18 -13.01 2.57
CA PHE A 537 -8.51 -12.05 3.44
C PHE A 537 -7.04 -12.44 3.59
N TYR A 538 -6.17 -11.45 3.73
CA TYR A 538 -4.73 -11.62 3.94
C TYR A 538 -4.28 -10.80 5.13
N SER A 539 -3.50 -11.42 6.03
CA SER A 539 -2.88 -10.72 7.15
C SER A 539 -1.45 -10.33 6.82
N ASN A 540 -0.96 -9.25 7.41
CA ASN A 540 0.47 -9.02 7.50
C ASN A 540 1.11 -9.96 8.54
N PRO A 541 2.43 -10.20 8.47
CA PRO A 541 3.06 -11.26 9.24
C PRO A 541 3.34 -10.87 10.69
N VAL A 542 3.41 -11.86 11.57
CA VAL A 542 4.13 -11.77 12.86
C VAL A 542 5.50 -12.41 12.67
N PHE A 543 6.56 -11.75 13.12
CA PHE A 543 7.91 -12.32 13.08
C PHE A 543 8.24 -13.00 14.40
N VAL A 544 8.92 -14.14 14.34
CA VAL A 544 9.50 -14.86 15.48
C VAL A 544 10.99 -14.98 15.23
N THR A 545 11.79 -14.28 16.03
CA THR A 545 13.26 -14.29 15.93
C THR A 545 13.83 -15.19 17.01
N VAL A 546 14.64 -16.17 16.62
CA VAL A 546 15.31 -17.08 17.56
C VAL A 546 16.65 -16.48 17.96
N LYS A 547 16.88 -16.29 19.27
CA LYS A 547 18.20 -15.92 19.77
C LYS A 547 19.19 -17.04 19.49
N GLN A 548 20.27 -16.71 18.77
CA GLN A 548 21.39 -17.62 18.55
C GLN A 548 22.19 -17.83 19.83
#